data_AF-A0A350CC85-F1
#
_entry.id   AF-A0A350CC85-F1
#
_cell.length_a   1.000
_cell.length_b   1.000
_cell.length_c   1.000
_cell.angle_alpha   90.00
_cell.angle_beta   90.00
_cell.angle_gamma   90.00
#
_symmetry.space_group_name_H-M   'P 1'
#
loop_
_entity.id
_entity.type
_entity.pdbx_description
1 polymer ?
#
loop_
_entity_poly.entity_id
_entity_poly.type
_entity_poly.pdbx_seq_one_letter_code
_entity_poly.pdbx_strand_id
1 'polypeptide(L)'
;LDAIYGPGEVRVNSAHHMAVNNLSHRFRVSATCPDGVIEAYESIEEDWFCLGVQWHPESSTASALDLQIFEAFIDAAAREGTGPIILPMTEGLRKAG
;
A
#
# COMPACT_ATOMS: atom_id res chain seq x y z
N LEU A 1 -8.11 1.02 -5.78
CA LEU A 1 -7.34 1.92 -6.67
C LEU A 1 -8.29 2.86 -7.42
N ASP A 2 -9.43 2.34 -7.91
CA ASP A 2 -10.50 3.17 -8.50
C ASP A 2 -10.99 4.31 -7.59
N ALA A 3 -10.96 4.12 -6.26
CA ALA A 3 -11.30 5.19 -5.32
C ALA A 3 -10.29 6.35 -5.30
N ILE A 4 -9.06 6.10 -5.77
CA ILE A 4 -7.96 7.08 -5.81
C ILE A 4 -7.91 7.76 -7.18
N TYR A 5 -7.95 6.98 -8.27
CA TYR A 5 -7.78 7.51 -9.63
C TYR A 5 -9.06 7.59 -10.47
N GLY A 6 -10.17 7.02 -9.98
CA GLY A 6 -11.31 6.69 -10.81
C GLY A 6 -11.12 5.39 -11.61
N PRO A 7 -12.18 4.87 -12.23
CA PRO A 7 -12.09 3.68 -13.07
C PRO A 7 -11.37 4.00 -14.40
N GLY A 8 -10.70 3.01 -14.97
CA GLY A 8 -10.09 3.09 -16.30
C GLY A 8 -8.58 2.90 -16.28
N GLU A 9 -7.90 3.54 -17.23
CA GLU A 9 -6.45 3.41 -17.43
C GLU A 9 -5.72 4.69 -16.98
N VAL A 10 -4.56 4.49 -16.33
CA VAL A 10 -3.65 5.56 -15.94
C VAL A 10 -2.26 5.23 -16.46
N ARG A 11 -1.53 6.25 -16.90
CA ARG A 11 -0.12 6.11 -17.27
C ARG A 11 0.76 6.38 -16.06
N VAL A 12 1.62 5.43 -15.74
CA VAL A 12 2.58 5.51 -14.63
C VAL A 12 4.00 5.31 -15.17
N ASN A 13 4.99 5.70 -14.37
CA ASN A 13 6.38 5.36 -14.68
C ASN A 13 6.64 3.86 -14.43
N SER A 14 7.75 3.34 -14.97
CA SER A 14 8.18 1.97 -14.70
C SER A 14 9.70 1.93 -14.59
N ALA A 15 10.20 1.39 -13.48
CA ALA A 15 11.62 1.27 -13.18
C ALA A 15 11.88 0.06 -12.27
N HIS A 16 11.57 -1.15 -12.74
CA HIS A 16 11.73 -2.38 -11.97
C HIS A 16 12.25 -3.53 -12.85
N HIS A 17 13.04 -4.41 -12.25
CA HIS A 17 13.54 -5.65 -12.89
C HIS A 17 12.78 -6.90 -12.46
N MET A 18 11.91 -6.76 -11.47
CA MET A 18 11.13 -7.85 -10.88
C MET A 18 9.67 -7.41 -10.80
N ALA A 19 8.78 -8.39 -10.69
CA ALA A 19 7.35 -8.19 -10.55
C ALA A 19 6.75 -9.26 -9.63
N VAL A 20 5.56 -8.99 -9.12
CA VAL A 20 4.80 -9.97 -8.33
C VAL A 20 4.38 -11.14 -9.23
N ASN A 21 4.85 -12.34 -8.88
CA ASN A 21 4.47 -13.57 -9.59
C ASN A 21 3.25 -14.27 -8.94
N ASN A 22 3.19 -14.30 -7.60
CA ASN A 22 2.09 -14.92 -6.87
C ASN A 22 1.66 -14.02 -5.71
N LEU A 23 0.43 -13.48 -5.80
CA LEU A 23 -0.14 -12.62 -4.78
C LEU A 23 -0.90 -13.47 -3.74
N SER A 24 -0.73 -13.16 -2.46
CA SER A 24 -1.45 -13.84 -1.37
C SER A 24 -2.95 -13.59 -1.46
N HIS A 25 -3.76 -14.58 -1.04
CA HIS A 25 -5.23 -14.48 -0.99
C HIS A 25 -5.77 -13.38 -0.06
N ARG A 26 -4.92 -12.78 0.78
CA ARG A 26 -5.27 -11.61 1.61
C ARG A 26 -5.23 -10.28 0.83
N PHE A 27 -4.87 -10.31 -0.44
CA PHE A 27 -4.84 -9.15 -1.30
C PHE A 27 -5.62 -9.43 -2.58
N ARG A 28 -6.15 -8.37 -3.18
CA ARG A 28 -6.72 -8.38 -4.52
C ARG A 28 -5.83 -7.59 -5.47
N VAL A 29 -5.76 -8.03 -6.72
CA VAL A 29 -5.13 -7.25 -7.79
C VAL A 29 -6.03 -6.07 -8.11
N SER A 30 -5.47 -4.86 -8.12
CA SER A 30 -6.20 -3.62 -8.35
C SER A 30 -5.76 -2.90 -9.63
N ALA A 31 -4.60 -3.24 -10.19
CA ALA A 31 -4.21 -2.85 -11.54
C ALA A 31 -3.24 -3.86 -12.15
N THR A 32 -3.32 -4.00 -13.47
CA THR A 32 -2.36 -4.72 -14.31
C THR A 32 -2.02 -3.88 -15.52
N CYS A 33 -0.80 -3.99 -16.03
CA CYS A 33 -0.45 -3.42 -17.33
C CYS A 33 -0.74 -4.43 -18.48
N PRO A 34 -0.67 -4.03 -19.76
CA PRO A 34 -1.15 -4.85 -20.89
C PRO A 34 -0.46 -6.21 -21.08
N ASP A 35 0.73 -6.41 -20.52
CA ASP A 35 1.44 -7.70 -20.55
C ASP A 35 1.05 -8.64 -19.39
N GLY A 36 0.15 -8.19 -18.51
CA GLY A 36 -0.38 -8.95 -17.38
C GLY A 36 0.40 -8.80 -16.08
N VAL A 37 1.48 -8.01 -16.05
CA VAL A 37 2.19 -7.72 -14.79
C VAL A 37 1.26 -6.99 -13.82
N ILE A 38 1.26 -7.43 -12.56
CA ILE A 38 0.53 -6.77 -11.47
C ILE A 38 1.26 -5.47 -11.13
N GLU A 39 0.58 -4.35 -11.37
CA GLU A 39 1.08 -3.01 -11.09
C GLU A 39 0.58 -2.48 -9.75
N ALA A 40 -0.57 -2.95 -9.26
CA ALA A 40 -1.07 -2.61 -7.94
C ALA A 40 -1.90 -3.71 -7.30
N TYR A 41 -1.88 -3.76 -5.97
CA TYR A 41 -2.72 -4.63 -5.16
C TYR A 41 -3.18 -3.94 -3.88
N GLU A 42 -4.32 -4.38 -3.35
CA GLU A 42 -4.92 -3.84 -2.13
C GLU A 42 -5.27 -4.97 -1.15
N SER A 43 -5.24 -4.67 0.15
CA SER A 43 -5.80 -5.59 1.17
C SER A 43 -7.30 -5.82 0.91
N ILE A 44 -7.77 -7.03 1.22
CA ILE A 44 -9.21 -7.32 1.27
C ILE A 44 -9.81 -7.12 2.67
N GLU A 45 -8.97 -6.94 3.69
CA GLU A 45 -9.40 -6.66 5.07
C GLU A 45 -9.88 -5.21 5.16
N GLU A 46 -11.07 -4.99 5.73
CA GLU A 46 -11.73 -3.68 5.75
C GLU A 46 -11.12 -2.70 6.77
N ASP A 47 -10.47 -3.22 7.82
CA ASP A 47 -9.87 -2.47 8.93
C ASP A 47 -8.38 -2.17 8.71
N TRP A 48 -7.87 -2.41 7.50
CA TRP A 48 -6.47 -2.16 7.20
C TRP A 48 -6.29 -1.51 5.83
N PHE A 49 -5.85 -0.24 5.84
CA PHE A 49 -5.37 0.41 4.63
C PHE A 49 -4.01 -0.17 4.23
N CYS A 50 -4.01 -0.97 3.18
CA CYS A 50 -2.80 -1.44 2.52
C CYS A 50 -2.95 -1.34 1.01
N LEU A 51 -2.08 -0.56 0.40
CA LEU A 51 -1.94 -0.40 -1.04
C LEU A 51 -0.48 -0.61 -1.42
N GLY A 52 -0.22 -1.56 -2.31
CA GLY A 52 1.06 -1.73 -2.97
C GLY A 52 0.97 -1.26 -4.41
N VAL A 53 1.95 -0.49 -4.86
CA VAL A 53 2.13 -0.10 -6.27
C VAL A 53 3.55 -0.47 -6.72
N GLN A 54 3.68 -0.89 -7.97
CA GLN A 54 4.96 -1.33 -8.54
C GLN A 54 5.72 -0.17 -9.19
N TRP A 55 5.01 0.87 -9.65
CA TRP A 55 5.63 2.12 -10.08
C TRP A 55 6.10 2.96 -8.91
N HIS A 56 6.79 4.07 -9.23
CA HIS A 56 7.39 4.98 -8.27
C HIS A 56 6.60 6.30 -8.22
N PRO A 57 5.56 6.43 -7.38
CA PRO A 57 4.81 7.68 -7.25
C PRO A 57 5.64 8.84 -6.67
N GLU A 58 6.78 8.54 -6.03
CA GLU A 58 7.73 9.51 -5.47
C GLU A 58 8.79 10.00 -6.48
N SER A 59 8.91 9.32 -7.62
CA SER A 59 9.96 9.61 -8.61
C SER A 59 9.79 10.98 -9.25
N SER A 60 10.89 11.58 -9.72
CA SER A 60 10.88 12.81 -10.50
C SER A 60 10.12 12.69 -11.83
N THR A 61 9.86 11.47 -12.30
CA THR A 61 9.08 11.18 -13.50
C THR A 61 7.61 10.87 -13.21
N ALA A 62 7.18 10.95 -11.95
CA ALA A 62 5.80 10.80 -11.55
C ALA A 62 4.93 11.94 -12.11
N SER A 63 3.67 11.62 -12.37
CA SER A 63 2.66 12.58 -12.78
C SER A 63 2.07 13.30 -11.55
N ALA A 64 1.40 14.42 -11.76
CA ALA A 64 0.65 15.08 -10.69
C ALA A 64 -0.46 14.19 -10.10
N LEU A 65 -0.95 13.20 -10.86
CA LEU A 65 -1.96 12.26 -10.36
C LEU A 65 -1.41 11.39 -9.24
N ASP A 66 -0.11 11.06 -9.26
CA ASP A 66 0.52 10.15 -8.29
C ASP A 66 0.50 10.69 -6.86
N LEU A 67 0.31 12.01 -6.68
CA LEU A 67 0.09 12.62 -5.36
C LEU A 67 -1.16 12.06 -4.66
N GLN A 68 -2.18 11.65 -5.41
CA GLN A 68 -3.42 11.11 -4.84
C GLN A 68 -3.21 9.81 -4.06
N ILE A 69 -2.15 9.03 -4.37
CA ILE A 69 -1.79 7.85 -3.55
C ILE A 69 -1.37 8.29 -2.16
N PHE A 70 -0.54 9.33 -2.07
CA PHE A 70 -0.07 9.83 -0.78
C PHE A 70 -1.20 10.49 0.00
N GLU A 71 -2.06 11.25 -0.67
CA GLU A 71 -3.26 11.82 -0.04
C GLU A 71 -4.16 10.72 0.54
N ALA A 72 -4.44 9.66 -0.24
CA ALA A 72 -5.23 8.53 0.24
C ALA A 72 -4.57 7.80 1.43
N PHE A 73 -3.24 7.64 1.41
CA PHE A 73 -2.50 7.06 2.53
C PHE A 73 -2.58 7.93 3.80
N ILE A 74 -2.38 9.25 3.66
CA ILE A 74 -2.46 10.20 4.79
C ILE A 74 -3.87 10.23 5.38
N ASP A 75 -4.90 10.27 4.52
CA ASP A 75 -6.30 10.24 4.94
C ASP A 75 -6.63 8.96 5.70
N ALA A 76 -6.13 7.81 5.25
CA ALA A 76 -6.30 6.55 5.94
C ALA A 76 -5.59 6.54 7.31
N ALA A 77 -4.33 6.98 7.35
CA ALA A 77 -3.56 7.06 8.59
C ALA A 77 -4.19 8.01 9.63
N ALA A 78 -4.80 9.10 9.18
CA ALA A 78 -5.50 10.04 10.06
C ALA A 78 -6.78 9.45 10.68
N ARG A 79 -7.44 8.48 10.02
CA ARG A 79 -8.62 7.78 10.54
C ARG A 79 -8.25 6.72 11.59
N GLU A 80 -7.08 6.10 11.45
CA GLU A 80 -6.54 5.09 12.36
C GLU A 80 -6.01 5.64 13.69
N GLY A 81 -6.37 6.88 14.04
CA GLY A 81 -5.92 7.61 15.23
C GLY A 81 -6.36 6.99 16.57
N THR A 82 -5.97 5.76 16.85
CA THR A 82 -5.67 5.31 18.20
C THR A 82 -4.33 5.92 18.58
N GLY A 83 -4.29 6.68 19.68
CA GLY A 83 -3.04 7.25 20.18
C GLY A 83 -1.96 6.18 20.36
N PRO A 84 -0.67 6.56 20.34
CA PRO A 84 0.42 5.59 20.39
C PRO A 84 0.21 4.61 21.54
N ILE A 85 0.10 3.31 21.20
CA ILE A 85 0.09 2.25 22.22
C ILE A 85 1.50 2.23 22.80
N ILE A 86 1.68 2.89 23.94
CA ILE A 86 2.87 2.70 24.78
C ILE A 86 2.74 1.31 25.38
N LEU A 87 3.40 0.34 24.76
CA LEU A 87 3.53 -1.00 25.34
C LEU A 87 4.30 -0.85 26.67
N PRO A 88 3.68 -1.14 27.83
CA PRO A 88 4.40 -1.11 29.08
C PRO A 88 5.47 -2.20 29.04
N MET A 89 6.72 -1.82 29.27
CA MET A 89 7.81 -2.76 29.46
C MET A 89 7.70 -3.39 30.85
N THR A 90 6.66 -4.18 31.08
CA THR A 90 6.51 -4.92 32.35
C THR A 90 7.30 -6.23 32.30
N GLU A 91 8.52 -6.14 32.82
CA GLU A 91 9.11 -7.08 33.79
C GLU A 91 9.16 -8.58 33.43
N GLY A 92 9.70 -8.89 32.25
CA GLY A 92 10.13 -10.25 31.91
C GLY A 92 11.54 -10.59 32.36
N LEU A 93 11.91 -10.43 33.66
CA LEU A 93 13.12 -11.08 34.20
C LEU A 93 13.17 -11.18 35.74
N ARG A 94 12.20 -11.84 36.36
CA ARG A 94 12.41 -12.49 37.68
C ARG A 94 11.65 -13.80 37.71
N LYS A 95 12.32 -14.89 37.34
CA LYS A 95 12.30 -16.23 38.01
C LYS A 95 13.19 -17.19 37.23
N ALA A 96 14.45 -17.28 37.62
CA ALA A 96 15.19 -18.53 37.60
C ALA A 96 15.57 -18.78 39.07
N GLY A 97 14.83 -19.70 39.69
CA GLY A 97 15.24 -20.33 40.94
C GLY A 97 16.10 -21.55 40.65
#